data_AF-A0A935VZ26-F1
#
_entry.id   AF-A0A935VZ26-F1
#
_cell.length_a   1.000
_cell.length_b   1.000
_cell.length_c   1.000
_cell.angle_alpha   90.00
_cell.angle_beta   90.00
_cell.angle_gamma   90.00
#
_symmetry.space_group_name_H-M   'P 1'
#
loop_
_entity.id
_entity.type
_entity.pdbx_description
1 polymer ?
#
loop_
_entity_poly.entity_id
_entity_poly.type
_entity_poly.pdbx_seq_one_letter_code
_entity_poly.pdbx_strand_id
1 'polypeptide(L)'
;MNLPNYITLGRIVVVPLLVVVMLTPTGETWFGFSSYALAIVIFLIAALTDIVDGQLARRRNQVSTLGKFLDPIADKLLISAALIVLVEKHLAPSWAVCVIIGREFIITGLRSVAASEGIVIQAQSLGKFKMWAQCVAIVALLVAAANGSVPVSNFGMGYPAFLWNVAEVQTAFSNLTSFSLTSNDWKVFGYLVGRGALWIAVITAVWSMYGYFSYFIRERNRTAPIDDESLASDLEN
;
A
#
# COMPACT_ATOMS: atom_id res chain seq x y z
N MET A 1 -12.39 -27.54 4.52
CA MET A 1 -11.72 -26.26 4.19
C MET A 1 -11.39 -26.26 2.72
N ASN A 2 -11.66 -25.17 1.99
CA ASN A 2 -11.52 -25.12 0.53
C ASN A 2 -10.10 -24.71 0.12
N LEU A 3 -9.67 -25.12 -1.08
CA LEU A 3 -8.36 -24.78 -1.66
C LEU A 3 -8.02 -23.28 -1.59
N PRO A 4 -8.94 -22.33 -1.89
CA PRO A 4 -8.65 -20.90 -1.78
C PRO A 4 -8.25 -20.45 -0.36
N ASN A 5 -8.85 -21.02 0.69
CA ASN A 5 -8.52 -20.64 2.06
C ASN A 5 -7.08 -21.03 2.43
N TYR A 6 -6.59 -22.17 1.92
CA TYR A 6 -5.21 -22.59 2.18
C TYR A 6 -4.20 -21.64 1.52
N ILE A 7 -4.55 -21.07 0.37
CA ILE A 7 -3.67 -20.16 -0.33
C ILE A 7 -3.66 -18.78 0.35
N THR A 8 -4.81 -18.27 0.80
CA THR A 8 -4.87 -17.05 1.63
C THR A 8 -4.10 -17.22 2.95
N LEU A 9 -4.26 -18.35 3.63
CA LEU A 9 -3.48 -18.67 4.85
C LEU A 9 -1.98 -18.79 4.55
N GLY A 10 -1.63 -19.44 3.45
CA GLY A 10 -0.25 -19.52 2.97
C GLY A 10 0.36 -18.13 2.78
N ARG A 11 -0.39 -17.18 2.20
CA ARG A 11 0.09 -15.80 2.04
C ARG A 11 0.36 -15.12 3.37
N ILE A 12 -0.53 -15.28 4.36
CA ILE A 12 -0.33 -14.73 5.71
C ILE A 12 0.97 -15.27 6.31
N VAL A 13 1.29 -16.55 6.11
CA VAL A 13 2.54 -17.18 6.57
C VAL A 13 3.76 -16.69 5.79
N VAL A 14 3.61 -16.37 4.50
CA VAL A 14 4.69 -15.82 3.66
C VAL A 14 5.07 -14.39 4.07
N VAL A 15 4.16 -13.61 4.67
CA VAL A 15 4.45 -12.23 5.09
C VAL A 15 5.60 -12.14 6.11
N PRO A 16 5.58 -12.87 7.26
CA PRO A 16 6.72 -12.92 8.16
C PRO A 16 8.01 -13.41 7.49
N LEU A 17 7.93 -14.40 6.60
CA LEU A 17 9.07 -14.90 5.85
C LEU A 17 9.70 -13.79 4.99
N LEU A 18 8.87 -13.02 4.27
CA LEU A 18 9.29 -11.88 3.48
C LEU A 18 10.00 -10.84 4.36
N VAL A 19 9.45 -10.50 5.53
CA VAL A 19 10.07 -9.55 6.47
C VAL A 19 11.44 -10.05 6.93
N VAL A 20 11.55 -11.32 7.29
CA VAL A 20 12.83 -11.92 7.72
C VAL A 20 13.86 -11.87 6.60
N VAL A 21 13.49 -12.30 5.39
CA VAL A 21 14.39 -12.29 4.21
C VAL A 21 14.88 -10.88 3.90
N MET A 22 14.03 -9.86 4.08
CA MET A 22 14.42 -8.49 3.83
C MET A 22 15.29 -7.90 4.92
N LEU A 23 15.01 -8.18 6.20
CA LEU A 23 15.70 -7.56 7.34
C LEU A 23 16.99 -8.26 7.76
N THR A 24 17.18 -9.52 7.36
CA THR A 24 18.37 -10.31 7.71
C THR A 24 19.18 -10.64 6.46
N PRO A 25 20.51 -10.82 6.56
CA PRO A 25 21.35 -11.26 5.43
C PRO A 25 21.12 -12.74 5.08
N THR A 26 19.97 -13.31 5.42
CA THR A 26 19.64 -14.74 5.21
C THR A 26 19.63 -15.11 3.74
N GLY A 27 19.22 -14.21 2.84
CA GLY A 27 19.31 -14.46 1.39
C GLY A 27 20.74 -14.70 0.92
N GLU A 28 21.69 -13.89 1.40
CA GLU A 28 23.11 -13.99 1.05
C GLU A 28 23.79 -15.18 1.73
N THR A 29 23.45 -15.45 2.99
CA THR A 29 24.08 -16.50 3.80
C THR A 29 23.52 -17.90 3.58
N TRP A 30 22.23 -18.05 3.26
CA TRP A 30 21.58 -19.36 3.09
C TRP A 30 21.42 -19.76 1.62
N PHE A 31 21.22 -18.80 0.72
CA PHE A 31 20.89 -19.08 -0.68
C PHE A 31 21.91 -18.52 -1.68
N GLY A 32 22.87 -17.68 -1.26
CA GLY A 32 23.90 -17.11 -2.14
C GLY A 32 23.37 -16.09 -3.16
N PHE A 33 22.15 -15.56 -2.95
CA PHE A 33 21.55 -14.52 -3.79
C PHE A 33 21.47 -13.19 -3.04
N SER A 34 21.38 -12.08 -3.77
CA SER A 34 21.04 -10.77 -3.17
C SER A 34 19.70 -10.87 -2.43
N SER A 35 19.70 -10.54 -1.13
CA SER A 35 18.52 -10.61 -0.27
C SER A 35 17.33 -9.80 -0.82
N TYR A 36 17.62 -8.73 -1.57
CA TYR A 36 16.62 -7.92 -2.27
C TYR A 36 15.96 -8.65 -3.45
N ALA A 37 16.72 -9.39 -4.25
CA ALA A 37 16.18 -10.14 -5.38
C ALA A 37 15.21 -11.23 -4.90
N LEU A 38 15.59 -11.94 -3.84
CA LEU A 38 14.73 -12.94 -3.21
C LEU A 38 13.44 -12.30 -2.64
N ALA A 39 13.56 -11.16 -1.96
CA ALA A 39 12.41 -10.42 -1.45
C ALA A 39 11.44 -9.97 -2.55
N ILE A 40 11.95 -9.46 -3.68
CA ILE A 40 11.12 -9.06 -4.83
C ILE A 40 10.36 -10.27 -5.38
N VAL A 41 11.03 -11.41 -5.56
CA VAL A 41 10.39 -12.63 -6.06
C VAL A 41 9.30 -13.11 -5.11
N ILE A 42 9.59 -13.18 -3.80
CA ILE A 42 8.60 -13.59 -2.80
C ILE A 42 7.41 -12.63 -2.79
N PHE A 43 7.66 -11.32 -2.82
CA PHE A 43 6.61 -10.30 -2.86
C PHE A 43 5.72 -10.45 -4.08
N LEU A 44 6.33 -10.57 -5.28
CA LEU A 44 5.60 -10.70 -6.53
C LEU A 44 4.78 -11.98 -6.58
N ILE A 45 5.33 -13.11 -6.13
CA ILE A 45 4.58 -14.37 -6.02
C ILE A 45 3.39 -14.18 -5.08
N ALA A 46 3.61 -13.65 -3.86
CA ALA A 46 2.56 -13.44 -2.89
C ALA A 46 1.44 -12.51 -3.42
N ALA A 47 1.80 -11.44 -4.13
CA ALA A 47 0.85 -10.50 -4.73
C ALA A 47 0.10 -11.10 -5.93
N LEU A 48 0.78 -11.87 -6.79
CA LEU A 48 0.15 -12.54 -7.94
C LEU A 48 -0.80 -13.65 -7.50
N THR A 49 -0.45 -14.37 -6.44
CA THR A 49 -1.28 -15.43 -5.87
C THR A 49 -2.66 -14.88 -5.45
N ASP A 50 -2.76 -13.62 -5.01
CA ASP A 50 -4.06 -12.96 -4.74
C ASP A 50 -5.00 -12.90 -5.94
N ILE A 51 -4.44 -12.53 -7.09
CA ILE A 51 -5.21 -12.43 -8.33
C ILE A 51 -5.72 -13.81 -8.73
N VAL A 52 -4.86 -14.82 -8.60
CA VAL A 52 -5.17 -16.21 -8.97
C VAL A 52 -6.24 -16.80 -8.03
N ASP A 53 -6.10 -16.63 -6.72
CA ASP A 53 -7.04 -17.15 -5.72
C ASP A 53 -8.43 -16.53 -5.86
N GLY A 54 -8.47 -15.21 -6.04
CA GLY A 54 -9.72 -14.49 -6.26
C GLY A 54 -10.42 -14.88 -7.56
N GLN A 55 -9.68 -15.25 -8.61
CA GLN A 55 -10.26 -15.76 -9.85
C GLN A 55 -10.71 -17.22 -9.71
N LEU A 56 -9.93 -18.06 -9.03
CA LEU A 56 -10.22 -19.48 -8.86
C LEU A 56 -11.44 -19.70 -7.94
N ALA A 57 -11.54 -18.94 -6.84
CA ALA A 57 -12.67 -18.98 -5.93
C ALA A 57 -13.99 -18.58 -6.63
N ARG A 58 -13.94 -17.55 -7.48
CA ARG A 58 -15.09 -17.09 -8.28
C ARG A 58 -15.49 -18.12 -9.35
N ARG A 59 -14.52 -18.73 -10.04
CA ARG A 59 -14.79 -19.72 -11.09
C ARG A 59 -15.31 -21.06 -10.54
N ARG A 60 -14.96 -21.42 -9.30
CA ARG A 60 -15.40 -22.68 -8.68
C ARG A 60 -16.59 -22.56 -7.75
N ASN A 61 -17.17 -21.37 -7.58
CA ASN A 61 -18.22 -21.09 -6.58
C ASN A 61 -17.88 -21.55 -5.15
N GLN A 62 -16.60 -21.75 -4.84
CA GLN A 62 -16.12 -22.24 -3.54
C GLN A 62 -15.79 -21.09 -2.60
N VAL A 63 -16.68 -20.10 -2.53
CA VAL A 63 -16.46 -18.90 -1.74
C VAL A 63 -16.85 -19.17 -0.30
N SER A 64 -15.85 -19.24 0.60
CA SER A 64 -16.10 -19.44 2.03
C SER A 64 -16.21 -18.10 2.77
N THR A 65 -17.00 -18.05 3.84
CA THR A 65 -17.15 -16.84 4.68
C THR A 65 -15.82 -16.44 5.33
N LEU A 66 -15.02 -17.43 5.73
CA LEU A 66 -13.70 -17.22 6.31
C LEU A 66 -12.70 -16.66 5.28
N GLY A 67 -12.69 -17.19 4.05
CA GLY A 67 -11.84 -16.70 2.97
C GLY A 67 -12.13 -15.24 2.62
N LYS A 68 -13.43 -14.89 2.48
CA LYS A 68 -13.87 -13.50 2.25
C LYS A 68 -13.39 -12.51 3.30
N PHE A 69 -13.24 -12.96 4.54
CA PHE A 69 -12.73 -12.15 5.64
C PHE A 69 -11.20 -12.08 5.66
N LEU A 70 -10.51 -13.20 5.38
CA LEU A 70 -9.05 -13.26 5.39
C LEU A 70 -8.41 -12.56 4.18
N ASP A 71 -9.02 -12.59 2.99
CA ASP A 71 -8.41 -12.03 1.78
C ASP A 71 -8.05 -10.53 1.93
N PRO A 72 -8.96 -9.64 2.40
CA PRO A 72 -8.64 -8.22 2.58
C PRO A 72 -7.65 -7.96 3.71
N ILE A 73 -7.52 -8.89 4.67
CA ILE A 73 -6.55 -8.79 5.76
C ILE A 73 -5.17 -9.17 5.25
N ALA A 74 -5.06 -10.29 4.55
CA ALA A 74 -3.80 -10.77 3.98
C ALA A 74 -3.19 -9.77 3.00
N ASP A 75 -4.02 -9.16 2.14
CA ASP A 75 -3.58 -8.12 1.19
C ASP A 75 -2.98 -6.90 1.91
N LYS A 76 -3.69 -6.37 2.92
CA LYS A 76 -3.21 -5.23 3.70
C LYS A 76 -1.97 -5.56 4.53
N LEU A 77 -1.87 -6.77 5.07
CA LEU A 77 -0.71 -7.23 5.83
C LEU A 77 0.53 -7.29 4.93
N LEU A 78 0.42 -7.86 3.73
CA LEU A 78 1.53 -7.97 2.79
C LEU A 78 2.07 -6.58 2.40
N ILE A 79 1.19 -5.67 1.99
CA ILE A 79 1.57 -4.31 1.59
C ILE A 79 2.16 -3.54 2.78
N SER A 80 1.52 -3.60 3.95
CA SER A 80 1.96 -2.87 5.13
C SER A 80 3.32 -3.37 5.62
N ALA A 81 3.53 -4.68 5.69
CA ALA A 81 4.79 -5.27 6.10
C ALA A 81 5.93 -4.86 5.16
N ALA A 82 5.70 -4.94 3.84
CA ALA A 82 6.69 -4.52 2.85
C ALA A 82 7.03 -3.02 3.00
N LEU A 83 6.02 -2.14 3.15
CA LEU A 83 6.25 -0.71 3.35
C LEU A 83 7.00 -0.39 4.64
N ILE A 84 6.69 -1.08 5.75
CA ILE A 84 7.41 -0.90 7.03
C ILE A 84 8.89 -1.29 6.87
N VAL A 85 9.17 -2.40 6.19
CA VAL A 85 10.55 -2.81 5.92
C VAL A 85 11.27 -1.81 5.02
N LEU A 86 10.57 -1.20 4.05
CA LEU A 86 11.16 -0.12 3.27
C LEU A 86 11.55 1.09 4.13
N VAL A 87 10.78 1.41 5.18
CA VAL A 87 11.14 2.47 6.14
C VAL A 87 12.39 2.09 6.92
N GLU A 88 12.46 0.86 7.43
CA GLU A 88 13.62 0.36 8.17
C GLU A 88 14.90 0.40 7.33
N LYS A 89 14.79 0.11 6.03
CA LYS A 89 15.90 0.22 5.07
C LYS A 89 16.16 1.65 4.56
N HIS A 90 15.48 2.66 5.13
CA HIS A 90 15.54 4.06 4.71
C HIS A 90 15.14 4.31 3.24
N LEU A 91 14.42 3.38 2.61
CA LEU A 91 13.95 3.46 1.22
C LEU A 91 12.65 4.28 1.09
N ALA A 92 11.84 4.32 2.14
CA ALA A 92 10.61 5.10 2.21
C ALA A 92 10.57 5.96 3.49
N PRO A 93 10.05 7.20 3.44
CA PRO A 93 9.90 8.02 4.64
C PRO A 93 8.76 7.48 5.50
N SER A 94 9.02 7.42 6.81
CA SER A 94 8.09 6.89 7.81
C SER A 94 6.71 7.59 7.76
N TRP A 95 6.67 8.91 7.66
CA TRP A 95 5.42 9.68 7.62
C TRP A 95 4.50 9.26 6.46
N ALA A 96 5.05 8.97 5.28
CA ALA A 96 4.27 8.57 4.11
C ALA A 96 3.64 7.20 4.33
N VAL A 97 4.43 6.28 4.89
CA VAL A 97 3.97 4.93 5.23
C VAL A 97 2.91 4.98 6.34
N CYS A 98 3.09 5.83 7.37
CA CYS A 98 2.08 6.06 8.40
C CYS A 98 0.75 6.57 7.82
N VAL A 99 0.79 7.53 6.88
CA VAL A 99 -0.42 8.04 6.21
C VAL A 99 -1.11 6.92 5.43
N ILE A 100 -0.35 6.14 4.66
CA ILE A 100 -0.87 5.03 3.86
C ILE A 100 -1.54 3.97 4.75
N ILE A 101 -0.83 3.49 5.77
CA ILE A 101 -1.31 2.44 6.67
C ILE A 101 -2.48 2.95 7.53
N GLY A 102 -2.33 4.12 8.15
CA GLY A 102 -3.36 4.74 8.98
C GLY A 102 -4.67 4.93 8.23
N ARG A 103 -4.62 5.33 6.95
CA ARG A 103 -5.79 5.42 6.08
C ARG A 103 -6.50 4.09 5.89
N GLU A 104 -5.78 2.97 5.76
CA GLU A 104 -6.41 1.64 5.64
C GLU A 104 -7.21 1.28 6.88
N PHE A 105 -6.69 1.58 8.06
CA PHE A 105 -7.37 1.33 9.33
C PHE A 105 -8.57 2.25 9.49
N ILE A 106 -8.40 3.56 9.29
CA ILE A 106 -9.45 4.56 9.46
C ILE A 106 -10.65 4.28 8.54
N ILE A 107 -10.44 3.99 7.26
CA ILE A 107 -11.56 3.73 6.33
C ILE A 107 -12.21 2.36 6.59
N THR A 108 -11.46 1.40 7.14
CA THR A 108 -12.05 0.12 7.53
C THR A 108 -12.90 0.28 8.79
N GLY A 109 -12.40 1.01 9.79
CA GLY A 109 -13.15 1.35 11.00
C GLY A 109 -14.39 2.19 10.69
N LEU A 110 -14.26 3.24 9.89
CA LEU A 110 -15.37 4.11 9.48
C LEU A 110 -16.49 3.31 8.81
N ARG A 111 -16.14 2.39 7.90
CA ARG A 111 -17.14 1.50 7.27
C ARG A 111 -17.81 0.57 8.26
N SER A 112 -17.08 0.08 9.26
CA SER A 112 -17.65 -0.75 10.33
C SER A 112 -18.66 0.01 11.18
N VAL A 113 -18.34 1.25 11.56
CA VAL A 113 -19.24 2.13 12.33
C VAL A 113 -20.45 2.52 11.50
N ALA A 114 -20.24 2.93 10.25
CA ALA A 114 -21.35 3.27 9.35
C ALA A 114 -22.30 2.07 9.14
N ALA A 115 -21.77 0.86 9.03
CA ALA A 115 -22.59 -0.35 8.93
C ALA A 115 -23.44 -0.60 10.18
N SER A 116 -22.93 -0.30 11.38
CA SER A 116 -23.74 -0.37 12.62
C SER A 116 -24.83 0.70 12.71
N GLU A 117 -24.65 1.83 12.04
CA GLU A 117 -25.65 2.91 11.93
C GLU A 117 -26.62 2.71 10.72
N GLY A 118 -26.53 1.57 10.01
CA GLY A 118 -27.36 1.29 8.83
C GLY A 118 -26.92 2.03 7.55
N ILE A 119 -25.82 2.78 7.59
CA ILE A 119 -25.27 3.53 6.45
C ILE A 119 -24.31 2.63 5.66
N VAL A 120 -24.74 2.20 4.46
CA VAL A 120 -23.91 1.37 3.58
C VAL A 120 -22.98 2.24 2.73
N ILE A 121 -21.74 2.40 3.18
CA ILE A 121 -20.71 3.10 2.39
C ILE A 121 -20.17 2.17 1.29
N GLN A 122 -20.49 2.47 0.03
CA GLN A 122 -19.98 1.71 -1.11
C GLN A 122 -18.46 1.89 -1.31
N ALA A 123 -17.82 0.86 -1.88
CA ALA A 123 -16.40 0.90 -2.19
C ALA A 123 -16.13 1.87 -3.37
N GLN A 124 -15.24 2.85 -3.18
CA GLN A 124 -14.82 3.73 -4.27
C GLN A 124 -13.89 2.97 -5.24
N SER A 125 -14.15 3.11 -6.55
CA SER A 125 -13.38 2.44 -7.62
C SER A 125 -11.90 2.80 -7.67
N LEU A 126 -11.51 3.92 -7.05
CA LEU A 126 -10.13 4.37 -6.84
C LEU A 126 -9.26 3.37 -6.07
N GLY A 127 -9.85 2.37 -5.40
CA GLY A 127 -9.12 1.36 -4.63
C GLY A 127 -8.11 0.56 -5.46
N LYS A 128 -8.41 0.26 -6.74
CA LYS A 128 -7.49 -0.49 -7.61
C LYS A 128 -6.22 0.31 -7.88
N PHE A 129 -6.35 1.55 -8.33
CA PHE A 129 -5.20 2.39 -8.69
C PHE A 129 -4.22 2.58 -7.52
N LYS A 130 -4.75 2.75 -6.31
CA LYS A 130 -3.95 2.86 -5.08
C LYS A 130 -3.10 1.60 -4.84
N MET A 131 -3.70 0.41 -4.97
CA MET A 131 -2.99 -0.86 -4.80
C MET A 131 -1.85 -0.99 -5.82
N TRP A 132 -2.10 -0.68 -7.09
CA TRP A 132 -1.07 -0.69 -8.13
C TRP A 132 0.07 0.28 -7.80
N ALA A 133 -0.24 1.50 -7.37
CA ALA A 133 0.77 2.47 -6.97
C ALA A 133 1.64 1.97 -5.80
N GLN A 134 1.04 1.32 -4.80
CA GLN A 134 1.77 0.74 -3.67
C GLN A 134 2.68 -0.42 -4.10
N CYS A 135 2.18 -1.33 -4.94
CA CYS A 135 2.99 -2.44 -5.46
C CYS A 135 4.16 -1.94 -6.30
N VAL A 136 3.93 -0.97 -7.19
CA VAL A 136 4.99 -0.34 -7.99
C VAL A 136 6.00 0.36 -7.10
N ALA A 137 5.55 1.09 -6.08
CA ALA A 137 6.45 1.74 -5.13
C ALA A 137 7.36 0.71 -4.43
N ILE A 138 6.78 -0.38 -3.92
CA ILE A 138 7.53 -1.44 -3.23
C ILE A 138 8.57 -2.06 -4.17
N VAL A 139 8.14 -2.55 -5.33
CA VAL A 139 9.03 -3.27 -6.26
C VAL A 139 10.13 -2.35 -6.79
N ALA A 140 9.80 -1.13 -7.23
CA ALA A 140 10.78 -0.21 -7.79
C ALA A 140 11.82 0.24 -6.76
N LEU A 141 11.41 0.48 -5.50
CA LEU A 141 12.34 0.83 -4.42
C LEU A 141 13.26 -0.34 -4.05
N LEU A 142 12.75 -1.58 -4.05
CA LEU A 142 13.59 -2.77 -3.81
C LEU A 142 14.58 -3.02 -4.94
N VAL A 143 14.16 -2.86 -6.20
CA VAL A 143 15.05 -3.00 -7.35
C VAL A 143 16.17 -1.94 -7.31
N ALA A 144 15.82 -0.69 -6.98
CA ALA A 144 16.79 0.37 -6.84
C ALA A 144 17.83 0.10 -5.73
N ALA A 145 17.44 -0.65 -4.69
CA ALA A 145 18.28 -1.00 -3.55
C ALA A 145 19.12 -2.28 -3.73
N ALA A 146 18.81 -3.11 -4.72
CA ALA A 146 19.30 -4.50 -4.80
C ALA A 146 20.82 -4.67 -4.93
N ASN A 147 21.54 -3.60 -5.31
CA ASN A 147 22.98 -3.59 -5.57
C ASN A 147 23.80 -2.92 -4.45
N GLY A 148 23.24 -2.77 -3.24
CA GLY A 148 23.96 -2.37 -2.02
C GLY A 148 24.42 -0.90 -1.94
N SER A 149 24.22 -0.11 -2.99
CA SER A 149 24.53 1.32 -3.04
C SER A 149 23.24 2.12 -3.08
N VAL A 150 23.10 3.09 -2.17
CA VAL A 150 21.98 4.05 -2.21
C VAL A 150 22.07 4.88 -3.50
N PRO A 151 21.02 4.92 -4.33
CA PRO A 151 21.08 5.57 -5.64
C PRO A 151 21.17 7.10 -5.58
N VAL A 152 20.87 7.72 -4.44
CA VAL A 152 20.81 9.18 -4.31
C VAL A 152 21.20 9.59 -2.90
N SER A 153 22.01 10.63 -2.72
CA SER A 153 22.47 11.14 -1.41
C SER A 153 21.35 11.57 -0.47
N ASN A 154 20.24 12.08 -1.02
CA ASN A 154 19.03 12.44 -0.30
C ASN A 154 18.13 11.22 0.08
N PHE A 155 18.72 10.03 0.08
CA PHE A 155 18.03 8.79 0.40
C PHE A 155 17.41 8.82 1.79
N GLY A 156 16.13 8.47 1.91
CA GLY A 156 15.48 8.35 3.21
C GLY A 156 15.23 9.66 3.97
N MET A 157 15.49 10.84 3.38
CA MET A 157 15.19 12.10 4.07
C MET A 157 13.71 12.21 4.43
N GLY A 158 13.44 12.60 5.69
CA GLY A 158 12.10 12.65 6.27
C GLY A 158 11.21 13.74 5.70
N TYR A 159 11.74 14.72 4.96
CA TYR A 159 10.97 15.80 4.37
C TYR A 159 10.73 15.59 2.87
N PRO A 160 9.63 16.14 2.32
CA PRO A 160 9.36 16.13 0.89
C PRO A 160 10.35 17.04 0.16
N ALA A 161 11.56 16.54 -0.09
CA ALA A 161 12.50 17.22 -0.97
C ALA A 161 12.00 17.11 -2.41
N PHE A 162 11.97 18.22 -3.13
CA PHE A 162 11.67 18.22 -4.55
C PHE A 162 12.71 17.36 -5.27
N LEU A 163 12.25 16.37 -6.03
CA LEU A 163 13.10 15.32 -6.62
C LEU A 163 14.20 15.91 -7.52
N TRP A 164 13.98 17.10 -8.10
CA TRP A 164 14.93 17.77 -8.97
C TRP A 164 16.11 18.41 -8.23
N ASN A 165 16.00 18.67 -6.92
CA ASN A 165 17.08 19.30 -6.14
C ASN A 165 18.22 18.33 -5.81
N VAL A 166 18.20 17.14 -6.40
CA VAL A 166 19.15 16.06 -6.12
C VAL A 166 20.12 15.95 -7.30
N ALA A 167 21.42 16.10 -7.03
CA ALA A 167 22.45 16.18 -8.07
C ALA A 167 22.51 14.91 -8.95
N GLU A 168 22.29 13.74 -8.35
CA GLU A 168 22.28 12.46 -9.05
C GLU A 168 21.06 12.32 -9.97
N VAL A 169 19.92 12.94 -9.62
CA VAL A 169 18.74 13.01 -10.50
C VAL A 169 19.02 13.90 -11.71
N GLN A 170 19.65 15.06 -11.49
CA GLN A 170 20.06 15.95 -12.57
C GLN A 170 21.08 15.27 -13.49
N THR A 171 22.05 14.56 -12.91
CA THR A 171 23.08 13.80 -13.64
C THR A 171 22.48 12.67 -14.47
N ALA A 172 21.56 11.90 -13.88
CA ALA A 172 20.87 10.84 -14.61
C ALA A 172 20.05 11.40 -15.79
N PHE A 173 19.41 12.56 -15.60
CA PHE A 173 18.64 13.21 -16.67
C PHE A 173 19.55 13.82 -17.75
N SER A 174 20.70 14.39 -17.39
CA SER A 174 21.68 14.87 -18.38
C SER A 174 22.23 13.70 -19.20
N ASN A 175 22.57 12.59 -18.56
CA ASN A 175 23.05 11.37 -19.22
C ASN A 175 21.99 10.76 -20.14
N LEU A 176 20.71 10.85 -19.76
CA LEU A 176 19.58 10.46 -20.61
C LEU A 176 19.49 11.35 -21.86
N THR A 177 19.59 12.67 -21.71
CA THR A 177 19.55 13.60 -22.86
C THR A 177 20.75 13.46 -23.79
N SER A 178 21.90 13.05 -23.26
CA SER A 178 23.12 12.78 -24.04
C SER A 178 23.24 11.33 -24.52
N PHE A 179 22.21 10.50 -24.32
CA PHE A 179 22.19 9.07 -24.66
C PHE A 179 23.38 8.25 -24.11
N SER A 180 23.98 8.67 -22.99
CA SER A 180 25.13 8.02 -22.36
C SER A 180 24.75 7.44 -20.99
N LEU A 181 23.84 6.46 -21.00
CA LEU A 181 23.28 5.89 -19.78
C LEU A 181 24.25 4.92 -19.10
N THR A 182 24.45 5.11 -17.80
CA THR A 182 25.22 4.22 -16.93
C THR A 182 24.30 3.31 -16.11
N SER A 183 24.86 2.24 -15.54
CA SER A 183 24.12 1.36 -14.63
C SER A 183 23.62 2.08 -13.36
N ASN A 184 24.23 3.19 -12.96
CA ASN A 184 23.78 3.99 -11.82
C ASN A 184 22.55 4.86 -12.18
N ASP A 185 22.48 5.36 -13.41
CA ASP A 185 21.34 6.17 -13.86
C ASP A 185 20.03 5.36 -13.83
N TRP A 186 20.09 4.08 -14.21
CA TRP A 186 18.96 3.16 -14.10
C TRP A 186 18.47 2.97 -12.66
N LYS A 187 19.37 2.99 -11.66
CA LYS A 187 18.99 2.93 -10.25
C LYS A 187 18.27 4.20 -9.82
N VAL A 188 18.75 5.36 -10.27
CA VAL A 188 18.14 6.66 -10.01
C VAL A 188 16.72 6.70 -10.60
N PHE A 189 16.54 6.24 -11.84
CA PHE A 189 15.20 6.16 -12.45
C PHE A 189 14.27 5.20 -11.71
N GLY A 190 14.75 4.01 -11.32
CA GLY A 190 13.97 3.07 -10.50
C GLY A 190 13.53 3.69 -9.18
N TYR A 191 14.43 4.42 -8.51
CA TYR A 191 14.11 5.16 -7.29
C TYR A 191 13.07 6.27 -7.54
N LEU A 192 13.20 7.05 -8.61
CA LEU A 192 12.25 8.10 -8.96
C LEU A 192 10.86 7.54 -9.23
N VAL A 193 10.77 6.43 -9.95
CA VAL A 193 9.50 5.71 -10.18
C VAL A 193 8.91 5.24 -8.86
N GLY A 194 9.72 4.63 -7.98
CA GLY A 194 9.28 4.18 -6.67
C GLY A 194 8.76 5.29 -5.77
N ARG A 195 9.47 6.42 -5.71
CA ARG A 195 9.07 7.61 -4.94
C ARG A 195 7.84 8.29 -5.54
N GLY A 196 7.77 8.41 -6.86
CA GLY A 196 6.60 8.95 -7.56
C GLY A 196 5.36 8.11 -7.27
N ALA A 197 5.47 6.79 -7.35
CA ALA A 197 4.39 5.87 -7.01
C ALA A 197 3.99 5.97 -5.52
N LEU A 198 4.96 6.15 -4.61
CA LEU A 198 4.67 6.38 -3.19
C LEU A 198 3.90 7.70 -2.96
N TRP A 199 4.28 8.79 -3.65
CA TRP A 199 3.57 10.06 -3.60
C TRP A 199 2.14 9.95 -4.11
N ILE A 200 1.95 9.25 -5.22
CA ILE A 200 0.61 8.93 -5.75
C ILE A 200 -0.19 8.14 -4.70
N ALA A 201 0.41 7.16 -4.04
CA ALA A 201 -0.25 6.39 -2.98
C ALA A 201 -0.66 7.27 -1.78
N VAL A 202 0.19 8.22 -1.37
CA VAL A 202 -0.13 9.18 -0.29
C VAL A 202 -1.27 10.11 -0.70
N ILE A 203 -1.18 10.74 -1.87
CA ILE A 203 -2.20 11.69 -2.36
C ILE A 203 -3.55 10.98 -2.49
N THR A 204 -3.56 9.78 -3.08
CA THR A 204 -4.79 8.98 -3.22
C THR A 204 -5.33 8.50 -1.87
N ALA A 205 -4.46 8.21 -0.89
CA ALA A 205 -4.88 7.89 0.48
C ALA A 205 -5.61 9.08 1.13
N VAL A 206 -5.01 10.27 1.10
CA VAL A 206 -5.59 11.49 1.69
C VAL A 206 -6.89 11.87 0.99
N TRP A 207 -6.89 11.89 -0.35
CA TRP A 207 -8.09 12.17 -1.15
C TRP A 207 -9.22 11.21 -0.80
N SER A 208 -8.91 9.91 -0.75
CA SER A 208 -9.91 8.90 -0.43
C SER A 208 -10.44 9.08 0.99
N MET A 209 -9.58 9.35 1.98
CA MET A 209 -10.01 9.60 3.36
C MET A 209 -11.02 10.75 3.43
N TYR A 210 -10.72 11.88 2.79
CA TYR A 210 -11.65 13.00 2.70
C TYR A 210 -12.98 12.59 2.05
N GLY A 211 -12.95 11.85 0.95
CA GLY A 211 -14.16 11.35 0.28
C GLY A 211 -15.03 10.45 1.16
N TYR A 212 -14.42 9.56 1.93
CA TYR A 212 -15.11 8.66 2.85
C TYR A 212 -15.72 9.39 4.04
N PHE A 213 -14.97 10.30 4.68
CA PHE A 213 -15.47 11.08 5.82
C PHE A 213 -16.60 12.03 5.43
N SER A 214 -16.41 12.78 4.35
CA SER A 214 -17.43 13.72 3.86
C SER A 214 -18.73 13.01 3.51
N TYR A 215 -18.65 11.83 2.88
CA TYR A 215 -19.82 10.98 2.63
C TYR A 215 -20.51 10.55 3.93
N PHE A 216 -19.76 10.02 4.90
CA PHE A 216 -20.31 9.55 6.18
C PHE A 216 -21.02 10.67 6.95
N ILE A 217 -20.37 11.84 7.09
CA ILE A 217 -20.95 12.99 7.81
C ILE A 217 -22.23 13.47 7.11
N ARG A 218 -22.21 13.57 5.78
CA ARG A 218 -23.38 14.00 5.01
C ARG A 218 -24.56 13.04 5.18
N GLU A 219 -24.30 11.74 5.20
CA GLU A 219 -25.36 10.75 5.33
C GLU A 219 -25.90 10.68 6.76
N ARG A 220 -25.01 10.75 7.77
CA ARG A 220 -25.42 10.82 9.18
C ARG A 220 -26.32 12.03 9.46
N ASN A 221 -25.99 13.18 8.87
CA ASN A 221 -26.80 14.39 9.03
C ASN A 221 -28.15 14.32 8.30
N ARG A 222 -28.33 13.39 7.34
CA ARG A 222 -29.63 13.15 6.67
C ARG A 222 -30.52 12.19 7.44
N THR A 223 -29.94 11.27 8.20
CA THR A 223 -30.66 10.24 8.95
C THR A 223 -30.81 10.58 10.43
N ALA A 224 -30.20 11.66 10.92
CA ALA A 224 -30.42 12.17 12.26
C ALA A 224 -31.92 12.51 12.43
N PRO A 225 -32.58 12.01 13.49
CA PRO A 225 -33.96 12.39 13.77
C PRO A 225 -34.04 13.90 13.94
N ILE A 226 -35.08 14.52 13.36
CA ILE A 226 -35.41 15.92 13.66
C ILE A 226 -35.69 15.95 15.16
N ASP A 227 -34.97 16.79 15.90
CA ASP A 227 -35.20 16.95 17.34
C ASP A 227 -36.66 17.41 17.56
N ASP A 228 -37.53 16.47 17.97
CA ASP A 228 -38.94 16.70 18.32
C ASP A 228 -39.09 17.74 19.46
N GLU A 229 -38.01 18.11 20.14
CA GLU A 229 -37.96 19.22 21.11
C GLU A 229 -38.28 20.58 20.46
N SER A 230 -37.94 20.79 19.18
CA SER A 230 -38.32 22.03 18.48
C SER A 230 -39.82 22.08 18.15
N LEU A 231 -40.40 20.95 17.74
CA LEU A 231 -41.82 20.82 17.42
C LEU A 231 -42.71 20.88 18.67
N ALA A 232 -42.22 20.42 19.82
CA ALA A 232 -42.94 20.56 21.09
C ALA A 232 -43.02 22.01 21.57
N SER A 233 -41.97 22.82 21.36
CA SER A 233 -41.96 24.24 21.74
C SER A 233 -42.82 25.14 20.85
N ASP A 234 -43.08 24.72 19.60
CA ASP A 234 -43.97 25.41 18.66
C ASP A 234 -45.45 25.07 18.86
N LEU A 235 -45.77 24.00 19.60
CA LEU A 235 -47.14 23.64 19.97
C LEU A 235 -47.57 24.18 21.35
N GLU A 236 -46.63 24.72 22.14
CA GLU A 236 -46.88 25.37 23.44
C GLU A 236 -47.00 26.91 23.37
N ASN A 237 -46.87 27.52 22.17
CA ASN A 237 -47.11 28.95 21.91
C ASN A 237 -48.34 29.17 21.01
#